data_AF-A0A8U0HWB1-F1
#
_entry.id   AF-A0A8U0HWB1-F1
#
_cell.length_a   1.000
_cell.length_b   1.000
_cell.length_c   1.000
_cell.angle_alpha   90.00
_cell.angle_beta   90.00
_cell.angle_gamma   90.00
#
_symmetry.space_group_name_H-M   'P 1'
#
loop_
_entity.id
_entity.type
_entity.pdbx_description
1 polymer ?
#
loop_
_entity_poly.entity_id
_entity_poly.type
_entity_poly.pdbx_seq_one_letter_code
_entity_poly.pdbx_strand_id
1 'polypeptide(L)'
;MKLAMIGFGQAGGKIVDKFVEYDRETGSDVVRSAIAVNTAKADLAGLENVPERNRVLIGQARVKGHGVGADNELGAEIAEADIDEIQGALDDVPVHEIDAFLVVAGMGGGTGSGGAPVLASHLKRIYTEPVYGLGILPAEDEGGIYTLNAARSFKTFVDEVDNLLVFDNDAWRETGESVRGGYDRINEEIVRRFGILFSAGEVREGQAVAESVVDSSEIINTLSCGGVSTVGYATEQVETAGGGLLGRFSDGELDATETTNRITSLVRKAALGRLTLPCEVRSTDRSLVVVSGPQDHLNRKGIERGRKWLENETASMEVRGGDFPVGDTDHVAAVTLLSGVTDVPRVKALQEVAVETQDNIDDIEEEREENLESLVRDDADELEALF
;
A
#
# COMPACT_ATOMS: atom_id res chain seq x y z
N MET A 1 -8.45 -13.01 -0.80
CA MET A 1 -7.46 -12.82 0.25
C MET A 1 -8.09 -12.05 1.40
N LYS A 2 -8.27 -12.72 2.53
CA LYS A 2 -8.80 -12.12 3.76
C LYS A 2 -7.68 -11.45 4.54
N LEU A 3 -7.88 -10.19 4.92
CA LEU A 3 -6.86 -9.34 5.51
C LEU A 3 -7.31 -8.81 6.87
N ALA A 4 -6.37 -8.78 7.82
CA ALA A 4 -6.42 -7.84 8.93
C ALA A 4 -5.67 -6.56 8.53
N MET A 5 -6.41 -5.46 8.37
CA MET A 5 -5.86 -4.18 7.95
C MET A 5 -5.62 -3.28 9.16
N ILE A 6 -4.41 -2.72 9.26
CA ILE A 6 -4.05 -1.77 10.31
C ILE A 6 -3.59 -0.46 9.68
N GLY A 7 -4.40 0.58 9.84
CA GLY A 7 -4.07 1.93 9.39
C GLY A 7 -3.26 2.67 10.47
N PHE A 8 -2.02 3.03 10.17
CA PHE A 8 -1.14 3.74 11.10
C PHE A 8 -0.98 5.21 10.71
N GLY A 9 -1.30 6.11 11.65
CA GLY A 9 -1.36 7.56 11.42
C GLY A 9 -2.57 7.99 10.57
N GLN A 10 -2.62 9.29 10.23
CA GLN A 10 -3.79 9.88 9.56
C GLN A 10 -4.07 9.27 8.18
N ALA A 11 -3.05 9.19 7.32
CA ALA A 11 -3.20 8.66 5.96
C ALA A 11 -3.57 7.17 5.99
N GLY A 12 -2.87 6.37 6.79
CA GLY A 12 -3.16 4.95 6.95
C GLY A 12 -4.58 4.71 7.45
N GLY A 13 -5.00 5.44 8.49
CA GLY A 13 -6.37 5.36 9.02
C GLY A 13 -7.44 5.67 7.97
N LYS A 14 -7.28 6.74 7.18
CA LYS A 14 -8.22 7.10 6.11
C LYS A 14 -8.29 6.06 4.99
N ILE A 15 -7.16 5.49 4.59
CA ILE A 15 -7.12 4.47 3.53
C ILE A 15 -7.81 3.19 4.01
N VAL A 16 -7.54 2.74 5.25
CA VAL A 16 -8.23 1.57 5.83
C VAL A 16 -9.72 1.85 6.00
N ASP A 17 -10.12 3.05 6.40
CA ASP A 17 -11.53 3.45 6.46
C ASP A 17 -12.23 3.33 5.10
N LYS A 18 -11.54 3.77 4.03
CA LYS A 18 -12.01 3.66 2.65
C LYS A 18 -12.04 2.21 2.15
N PHE A 19 -11.12 1.35 2.58
CA PHE A 19 -11.18 -0.09 2.32
C PHE A 19 -12.41 -0.73 2.96
N VAL A 20 -12.75 -0.38 4.19
CA VAL A 20 -13.95 -0.90 4.87
C VAL A 20 -15.23 -0.45 4.14
N GLU A 21 -15.27 0.79 3.65
CA GLU A 21 -16.36 1.27 2.79
C GLU A 21 -16.46 0.44 1.50
N TYR A 22 -15.36 0.33 0.75
CA TYR A 22 -15.30 -0.41 -0.51
C TYR A 22 -15.68 -1.89 -0.33
N ASP A 23 -15.19 -2.53 0.72
CA ASP A 23 -15.47 -3.93 1.01
C ASP A 23 -16.96 -4.16 1.29
N ARG A 24 -17.61 -3.22 1.99
CA ARG A 24 -19.05 -3.24 2.24
C ARG A 24 -19.86 -3.01 0.96
N GLU A 25 -19.44 -2.07 0.11
CA GLU A 25 -20.15 -1.73 -1.13
C GLU A 25 -20.06 -2.83 -2.18
N THR A 26 -18.90 -3.47 -2.31
CA THR A 26 -18.65 -4.56 -3.28
C THR A 26 -18.97 -5.95 -2.72
N GLY A 27 -19.12 -6.04 -1.39
CA GLY A 27 -19.26 -7.29 -0.66
C GLY A 27 -18.04 -8.21 -0.78
N SER A 28 -16.84 -7.67 -1.04
CA SER A 28 -15.64 -8.46 -1.38
C SER A 28 -15.19 -9.43 -0.29
N ASP A 29 -15.58 -9.21 0.97
CA ASP A 29 -15.18 -10.01 2.15
C ASP A 29 -13.65 -10.11 2.31
N VAL A 30 -12.94 -9.07 1.88
CA VAL A 30 -11.49 -8.92 1.98
C VAL A 30 -11.10 -8.40 3.37
N VAL A 31 -11.87 -7.48 3.95
CA VAL A 31 -11.51 -6.83 5.23
C VAL A 31 -12.10 -7.61 6.40
N ARG A 32 -11.34 -8.59 6.92
CA ARG A 32 -11.77 -9.41 8.06
C ARG A 32 -11.71 -8.65 9.38
N SER A 33 -10.69 -7.80 9.53
CA SER A 33 -10.57 -6.86 10.63
C SER A 33 -9.94 -5.56 10.16
N ALA A 34 -10.36 -4.45 10.76
CA ALA A 34 -9.82 -3.12 10.49
C ALA A 34 -9.53 -2.42 11.82
N ILE A 35 -8.29 -1.98 12.00
CA ILE A 35 -7.80 -1.24 13.17
C ILE A 35 -7.19 0.07 12.68
N ALA A 36 -7.42 1.16 13.40
CA ALA A 36 -6.77 2.44 13.14
C ALA A 36 -5.97 2.88 14.37
N VAL A 37 -4.67 3.08 14.22
CA VAL A 37 -3.75 3.50 15.27
C VAL A 37 -3.26 4.91 14.98
N ASN A 38 -3.37 5.82 15.93
CA ASN A 38 -2.85 7.18 15.75
C ASN A 38 -2.49 7.84 17.09
N THR A 39 -1.67 8.89 17.05
CA THR A 39 -1.35 9.75 18.19
C THR A 39 -2.20 11.02 18.25
N ALA A 40 -2.97 11.30 17.19
CA ALA A 40 -3.90 12.41 17.09
C ALA A 40 -5.35 11.95 17.28
N LYS A 41 -5.99 12.39 18.36
CA LYS A 41 -7.37 12.00 18.71
C LYS A 41 -8.40 12.50 17.69
N ALA A 42 -8.20 13.70 17.15
CA ALA A 42 -9.11 14.30 16.17
C ALA A 42 -9.16 13.50 14.87
N ASP A 43 -8.04 12.92 14.44
CA ASP A 43 -7.97 12.09 13.24
C ASP A 43 -8.78 10.80 13.39
N LEU A 44 -8.63 10.11 14.53
CA LEU A 44 -9.40 8.89 14.83
C LEU A 44 -10.90 9.19 14.93
N ALA A 45 -11.27 10.33 15.51
CA ALA A 45 -12.67 10.76 15.58
C ALA A 45 -13.27 11.05 14.19
N GLY A 46 -12.43 11.41 13.20
CA GLY A 46 -12.86 11.70 11.84
C GLY A 46 -13.07 10.49 10.94
N LEU A 47 -12.76 9.27 11.39
CA LEU A 47 -13.03 8.03 10.64
C LEU A 47 -14.52 7.69 10.66
N GLU A 48 -15.07 7.17 9.57
CA GLU A 48 -16.50 6.92 9.42
C GLU A 48 -16.86 5.43 9.48
N ASN A 49 -15.96 4.56 9.02
CA ASN A 49 -16.22 3.15 8.75
C ASN A 49 -15.51 2.19 9.72
N VAL A 50 -14.30 2.51 10.19
CA VAL A 50 -13.58 1.72 11.20
C VAL A 50 -14.33 1.81 12.53
N PRO A 51 -14.69 0.69 13.18
CA PRO A 51 -15.43 0.71 14.45
C PRO A 51 -14.68 1.47 15.54
N GLU A 52 -15.39 2.28 16.36
CA GLU A 52 -14.76 3.08 17.43
C GLU A 52 -13.89 2.25 18.39
N ARG A 53 -14.33 1.03 18.72
CA ARG A 53 -13.56 0.09 19.57
C ARG A 53 -12.22 -0.35 18.96
N ASN A 54 -12.07 -0.24 17.64
CA ASN A 54 -10.86 -0.59 16.91
C ASN A 54 -10.00 0.66 16.57
N ARG A 55 -10.32 1.82 17.15
CA ARG A 55 -9.57 3.07 17.01
C ARG A 55 -8.67 3.26 18.22
N VAL A 56 -7.40 2.92 18.07
CA VAL A 56 -6.40 2.91 19.14
C VAL A 56 -5.68 4.25 19.16
N LEU A 57 -5.84 4.99 20.25
CA LEU A 57 -5.06 6.20 20.53
C LEU A 57 -3.81 5.79 21.31
N ILE A 58 -2.63 6.14 20.81
CA ILE A 58 -1.34 5.94 21.49
C ILE A 58 -0.65 7.29 21.76
N GLY A 59 0.36 7.32 22.62
CA GLY A 59 1.17 8.49 22.94
C GLY A 59 0.51 9.50 23.89
N GLN A 60 -0.55 9.12 24.61
CA GLN A 60 -1.29 9.99 25.54
C GLN A 60 -0.34 10.60 26.59
N ALA A 61 0.66 9.83 27.03
CA ALA A 61 1.67 10.28 27.98
C ALA A 61 2.55 11.42 27.41
N ARG A 62 2.89 11.34 26.12
CA ARG A 62 3.87 12.20 25.43
C ARG A 62 3.24 13.41 24.74
N VAL A 63 2.18 13.21 23.94
CA VAL A 63 1.61 14.25 23.05
C VAL A 63 0.15 14.62 23.36
N LYS A 64 -0.45 14.01 24.40
CA LYS A 64 -1.81 14.33 24.88
C LYS A 64 -2.90 14.27 23.80
N GLY A 65 -2.72 13.44 22.78
CA GLY A 65 -3.68 13.26 21.68
C GLY A 65 -3.62 14.30 20.57
N HIS A 66 -2.54 15.10 20.45
CA HIS A 66 -2.39 16.14 19.42
C HIS A 66 -1.57 15.71 18.20
N GLY A 67 -1.04 14.49 18.21
CA GLY A 67 -0.11 14.04 17.16
C GLY A 67 1.35 14.35 17.48
N VAL A 68 2.26 13.70 16.75
CA VAL A 68 3.72 13.96 16.78
C VAL A 68 4.17 14.92 15.66
N GLY A 69 3.23 15.41 14.83
CA GLY A 69 3.56 16.17 13.63
C GLY A 69 4.37 15.34 12.64
N ALA A 70 5.48 15.90 12.16
CA ALA A 70 6.43 15.25 11.25
C ALA A 70 7.66 14.68 11.98
N ASP A 71 7.61 14.52 13.30
CA ASP A 71 8.68 13.88 14.07
C ASP A 71 8.51 12.35 14.00
N ASN A 72 9.29 11.69 13.14
CA ASN A 72 9.18 10.26 12.90
C ASN A 72 9.85 9.42 14.00
N GLU A 73 10.94 9.91 14.59
CA GLU A 73 11.64 9.28 15.71
C GLU A 73 10.74 9.23 16.95
N LEU A 74 10.09 10.35 17.30
CA LEU A 74 9.08 10.37 18.37
C LEU A 74 7.89 9.45 18.06
N GLY A 75 7.50 9.35 16.78
CA GLY A 75 6.47 8.42 16.33
C GLY A 75 6.81 6.96 16.61
N ALA A 76 8.06 6.56 16.33
CA ALA A 76 8.59 5.23 16.61
C ALA A 76 8.68 4.96 18.12
N GLU A 77 9.25 5.88 18.90
CA GLU A 77 9.35 5.76 20.37
C GLU A 77 7.99 5.52 21.03
N ILE A 78 6.97 6.25 20.59
CA ILE A 78 5.61 6.11 21.11
C ILE A 78 5.02 4.75 20.72
N ALA A 79 5.21 4.32 19.48
CA ALA A 79 4.70 3.03 19.01
C ALA A 79 5.35 1.86 19.77
N GLU A 80 6.64 1.96 20.11
CA GLU A 80 7.34 0.96 20.93
C GLU A 80 6.84 0.97 22.37
N ALA A 81 6.72 2.15 22.98
CA ALA A 81 6.31 2.28 24.38
C ALA A 81 4.87 1.82 24.63
N ASP A 82 3.98 2.09 23.67
CA ASP A 82 2.55 1.81 23.78
C ASP A 82 2.13 0.59 22.91
N ILE A 83 3.08 -0.29 22.55
CA ILE A 83 2.82 -1.47 21.70
C ILE A 83 1.78 -2.41 22.32
N ASP A 84 1.74 -2.49 23.65
CA ASP A 84 0.76 -3.29 24.39
C ASP A 84 -0.68 -2.76 24.21
N GLU A 85 -0.87 -1.45 24.04
CA GLU A 85 -2.20 -0.88 23.73
C GLU A 85 -2.67 -1.31 22.33
N ILE A 86 -1.74 -1.36 21.37
CA ILE A 86 -2.01 -1.84 20.01
C ILE A 86 -2.29 -3.35 20.04
N GLN A 87 -1.51 -4.11 20.81
CA GLN A 87 -1.70 -5.55 20.98
C GLN A 87 -3.08 -5.88 21.56
N GLY A 88 -3.57 -5.10 22.52
CA GLY A 88 -4.91 -5.30 23.08
C GLY A 88 -6.03 -5.22 22.03
N ALA A 89 -5.88 -4.39 20.99
CA ALA A 89 -6.82 -4.36 19.86
C ALA A 89 -6.59 -5.50 18.87
N LEU A 90 -5.35 -5.97 18.72
CA LEU A 90 -5.00 -7.12 17.88
C LEU A 90 -5.52 -8.45 18.46
N ASP A 91 -5.69 -8.55 19.78
CA ASP A 91 -6.21 -9.76 20.44
C ASP A 91 -7.66 -10.09 20.02
N ASP A 92 -8.43 -9.09 19.58
CA ASP A 92 -9.79 -9.26 19.05
C ASP A 92 -9.81 -9.67 17.56
N VAL A 93 -8.65 -9.72 16.89
CA VAL A 93 -8.55 -10.12 15.48
C VAL A 93 -8.69 -11.64 15.36
N PRO A 94 -9.60 -12.17 14.53
CA PRO A 94 -9.70 -13.61 14.27
C PRO A 94 -8.57 -14.06 13.34
N VAL A 95 -7.34 -14.17 13.87
CA VAL A 95 -6.14 -14.46 13.06
C VAL A 95 -6.24 -15.78 12.28
N HIS A 96 -6.95 -16.77 12.79
CA HIS A 96 -7.20 -18.04 12.09
C HIS A 96 -8.10 -17.92 10.84
N GLU A 97 -8.70 -16.75 10.59
CA GLU A 97 -9.58 -16.48 9.44
C GLU A 97 -8.96 -15.48 8.45
N ILE A 98 -7.72 -15.04 8.66
CA ILE A 98 -7.00 -14.15 7.74
C ILE A 98 -5.91 -14.90 7.00
N ASP A 99 -5.63 -14.45 5.78
CA ASP A 99 -4.50 -14.91 4.98
C ASP A 99 -3.23 -14.10 5.24
N ALA A 100 -3.36 -12.82 5.63
CA ALA A 100 -2.24 -11.92 5.90
C ALA A 100 -2.64 -10.68 6.72
N PHE A 101 -1.66 -10.03 7.31
CA PHE A 101 -1.76 -8.67 7.84
C PHE A 101 -1.37 -7.65 6.77
N LEU A 102 -2.06 -6.50 6.74
CA LEU A 102 -1.71 -5.36 5.90
C LEU A 102 -1.57 -4.10 6.76
N VAL A 103 -0.34 -3.64 6.96
CA VAL A 103 -0.02 -2.40 7.67
C VAL A 103 0.02 -1.24 6.67
N VAL A 104 -0.91 -0.30 6.77
CA VAL A 104 -1.07 0.82 5.84
C VAL A 104 -0.59 2.10 6.50
N ALA A 105 0.35 2.83 5.88
CA ALA A 105 0.86 4.07 6.46
C ALA A 105 1.37 5.07 5.42
N GLY A 106 1.23 6.35 5.75
CA GLY A 106 1.95 7.43 5.06
C GLY A 106 3.38 7.55 5.58
N MET A 107 4.36 7.41 4.69
CA MET A 107 5.78 7.34 5.07
C MET A 107 6.42 8.71 5.31
N GLY A 108 5.80 9.79 4.82
CA GLY A 108 6.31 11.15 5.02
C GLY A 108 5.92 11.82 6.35
N GLY A 109 4.90 11.31 7.06
CA GLY A 109 4.45 11.90 8.33
C GLY A 109 5.36 11.57 9.52
N GLY A 110 4.91 11.79 10.75
CA GLY A 110 5.62 11.31 11.95
C GLY A 110 5.08 9.98 12.48
N THR A 111 3.79 9.92 12.84
CA THR A 111 3.18 8.73 13.45
C THR A 111 3.20 7.49 12.55
N GLY A 112 2.72 7.62 11.31
CA GLY A 112 2.73 6.50 10.36
C GLY A 112 4.13 6.08 9.96
N SER A 113 4.99 7.06 9.68
CA SER A 113 6.38 6.88 9.27
C SER A 113 7.21 6.10 10.28
N GLY A 114 7.15 6.48 11.56
CA GLY A 114 7.90 5.83 12.62
C GLY A 114 7.23 4.58 13.19
N GLY A 115 5.90 4.59 13.33
CA GLY A 115 5.19 3.50 14.02
C GLY A 115 4.84 2.29 13.16
N ALA A 116 4.67 2.45 11.84
CA ALA A 116 4.33 1.33 10.97
C ALA A 116 5.43 0.24 10.89
N PRO A 117 6.73 0.58 10.76
CA PRO A 117 7.80 -0.42 10.81
C PRO A 117 7.88 -1.13 12.17
N VAL A 118 7.70 -0.39 13.27
CA VAL A 118 7.66 -0.95 14.64
C VAL A 118 6.55 -2.00 14.77
N LEU A 119 5.34 -1.65 14.31
CA LEU A 119 4.21 -2.58 14.34
C LEU A 119 4.46 -3.79 13.42
N ALA A 120 5.00 -3.60 12.22
CA ALA A 120 5.30 -4.70 11.30
C ALA A 120 6.29 -5.70 11.92
N SER A 121 7.37 -5.21 12.53
CA SER A 121 8.34 -6.03 13.26
C SER A 121 7.67 -6.82 14.39
N HIS A 122 6.79 -6.16 15.16
CA HIS A 122 6.05 -6.78 16.26
C HIS A 122 5.12 -7.91 15.76
N LEU A 123 4.36 -7.66 14.69
CA LEU A 123 3.47 -8.66 14.10
C LEU A 123 4.25 -9.89 13.61
N LYS A 124 5.38 -9.71 12.91
CA LYS A 124 6.22 -10.82 12.43
C LYS A 124 6.86 -11.65 13.54
N ARG A 125 6.99 -11.11 14.76
CA ARG A 125 7.51 -11.85 15.91
C ARG A 125 6.46 -12.74 16.56
N ILE A 126 5.18 -12.39 16.44
CA ILE A 126 4.09 -13.02 17.19
C ILE A 126 3.25 -13.94 16.30
N TYR A 127 3.05 -13.57 15.03
CA TYR A 127 2.19 -14.26 14.09
C TYR A 127 2.99 -14.97 13.00
N THR A 128 2.38 -15.97 12.38
CA THR A 128 3.00 -16.76 11.31
C THR A 128 2.53 -16.35 9.92
N GLU A 129 1.38 -15.69 9.86
CA GLU A 129 0.78 -15.14 8.66
C GLU A 129 1.66 -14.03 8.08
N PRO A 130 1.76 -13.91 6.75
CA PRO A 130 2.54 -12.84 6.12
C PRO A 130 2.10 -11.46 6.60
N VAL A 131 3.07 -10.57 6.79
CA VAL A 131 2.85 -9.16 7.14
C VAL A 131 3.29 -8.31 5.97
N TYR A 132 2.32 -7.70 5.28
CA TYR A 132 2.58 -6.79 4.16
C TYR A 132 2.49 -5.33 4.61
N GLY A 133 3.29 -4.47 3.98
CA GLY A 133 3.16 -3.03 4.09
C GLY A 133 2.44 -2.44 2.89
N LEU A 134 1.59 -1.43 3.09
CA LEU A 134 1.16 -0.49 2.06
C LEU A 134 1.67 0.91 2.42
N GLY A 135 2.82 1.26 1.83
CA GLY A 135 3.52 2.52 2.07
C GLY A 135 3.11 3.59 1.07
N ILE A 136 2.65 4.74 1.58
CA ILE A 136 2.29 5.90 0.76
C ILE A 136 3.43 6.92 0.81
N LEU A 137 4.05 7.18 -0.33
CA LEU A 137 5.09 8.21 -0.47
C LEU A 137 4.46 9.60 -0.55
N PRO A 138 5.08 10.62 0.06
CA PRO A 138 4.64 12.00 -0.06
C PRO A 138 4.93 12.53 -1.48
N ALA A 139 4.19 13.56 -1.89
CA ALA A 139 4.52 14.29 -3.09
C ALA A 139 5.79 15.12 -2.91
N GLU A 140 6.50 15.43 -4.00
CA GLU A 140 7.82 16.07 -3.94
C GLU A 140 7.77 17.51 -3.39
N ASP A 141 6.64 18.19 -3.53
CA ASP A 141 6.44 19.57 -3.08
C ASP A 141 5.80 19.69 -1.69
N GLU A 142 5.51 18.58 -1.00
CA GLU A 142 5.01 18.62 0.38
C GLU A 142 6.05 19.21 1.33
N GLY A 143 7.34 19.12 0.98
CA GLY A 143 8.47 19.75 1.68
C GLY A 143 9.55 18.75 2.09
N GLY A 144 10.79 19.25 2.26
CA GLY A 144 11.96 18.40 2.48
C GLY A 144 11.88 17.47 3.70
N ILE A 145 11.22 17.91 4.78
CA ILE A 145 11.03 17.08 5.98
C ILE A 145 10.21 15.81 5.68
N TYR A 146 9.18 15.90 4.84
CA TYR A 146 8.34 14.75 4.49
C TYR A 146 9.10 13.77 3.60
N THR A 147 9.89 14.27 2.65
CA THR A 147 10.77 13.44 1.81
C THR A 147 11.82 12.72 2.65
N LEU A 148 12.43 13.41 3.62
CA LEU A 148 13.40 12.81 4.54
C LEU A 148 12.75 11.72 5.40
N ASN A 149 11.59 11.99 5.99
CA ASN A 149 10.85 10.99 6.75
C ASN A 149 10.50 9.77 5.90
N ALA A 150 10.08 10.00 4.65
CA ALA A 150 9.77 8.92 3.72
C ALA A 150 11.01 8.09 3.39
N ALA A 151 12.17 8.72 3.22
CA ALA A 151 13.43 8.01 2.97
C ALA A 151 13.83 7.12 4.15
N ARG A 152 13.78 7.65 5.38
CA ARG A 152 14.08 6.90 6.62
C ARG A 152 13.09 5.76 6.86
N SER A 153 11.80 6.07 6.73
CA SER A 153 10.73 5.10 6.93
C SER A 153 10.77 4.00 5.88
N PHE A 154 10.93 4.34 4.60
CA PHE A 154 11.01 3.35 3.53
C PHE A 154 12.11 2.31 3.77
N LYS A 155 13.33 2.77 4.14
CA LYS A 155 14.47 1.90 4.45
C LYS A 155 14.13 0.88 5.55
N THR A 156 13.46 1.34 6.61
CA THR A 156 13.12 0.47 7.75
C THR A 156 11.91 -0.41 7.44
N PHE A 157 10.88 0.16 6.81
CA PHE A 157 9.62 -0.51 6.59
C PHE A 157 9.77 -1.69 5.63
N VAL A 158 10.55 -1.54 4.56
CA VAL A 158 10.79 -2.63 3.59
C VAL A 158 11.47 -3.85 4.22
N ASP A 159 12.31 -3.64 5.24
CA ASP A 159 13.02 -4.71 5.95
C ASP A 159 12.13 -5.41 7.00
N GLU A 160 11.12 -4.72 7.53
CA GLU A 160 10.25 -5.21 8.60
C GLU A 160 8.93 -5.84 8.09
N VAL A 161 8.72 -5.90 6.78
CA VAL A 161 7.57 -6.57 6.14
C VAL A 161 8.02 -7.73 5.26
N ASP A 162 7.12 -8.63 4.93
CA ASP A 162 7.39 -9.68 3.94
C ASP A 162 7.34 -9.15 2.51
N ASN A 163 6.60 -8.07 2.26
CA ASN A 163 6.63 -7.30 1.02
C ASN A 163 6.04 -5.90 1.24
N LEU A 164 6.64 -4.87 0.63
CA LEU A 164 6.14 -3.50 0.69
C LEU A 164 5.47 -3.11 -0.63
N LEU A 165 4.14 -3.09 -0.63
CA LEU A 165 3.35 -2.46 -1.68
C LEU A 165 3.47 -0.94 -1.54
N VAL A 166 3.77 -0.25 -2.64
CA VAL A 166 4.00 1.20 -2.59
C VAL A 166 3.06 1.94 -3.51
N PHE A 167 2.59 3.07 -3.01
CA PHE A 167 1.85 4.07 -3.77
C PHE A 167 2.56 5.42 -3.66
N ASP A 168 2.84 6.04 -4.81
CA ASP A 168 3.49 7.34 -4.89
C ASP A 168 2.48 8.45 -5.12
N ASN A 169 2.21 9.28 -4.11
CA ASN A 169 1.27 10.38 -4.27
C ASN A 169 1.68 11.30 -5.42
N ASP A 170 2.98 11.52 -5.64
CA ASP A 170 3.45 12.43 -6.68
C ASP A 170 2.98 12.01 -8.08
N ALA A 171 3.05 10.70 -8.37
CA ALA A 171 2.63 10.13 -9.64
C ALA A 171 1.12 10.22 -9.90
N TRP A 172 0.31 10.47 -8.86
CA TRP A 172 -1.16 10.44 -8.92
C TRP A 172 -1.81 11.80 -8.70
N ARG A 173 -1.03 12.86 -8.55
CA ARG A 173 -1.56 14.22 -8.39
C ARG A 173 -2.18 14.77 -9.66
N GLU A 174 -3.17 15.63 -9.46
CA GLU A 174 -3.80 16.41 -10.52
C GLU A 174 -3.77 17.90 -10.18
N THR A 175 -3.43 18.70 -11.18
CA THR A 175 -3.32 20.14 -11.03
C THR A 175 -4.71 20.77 -10.92
N GLY A 176 -4.90 21.65 -9.93
CA GLY A 176 -6.12 22.44 -9.77
C GLY A 176 -7.14 21.86 -8.78
N GLU A 177 -6.84 20.74 -8.12
CA GLU A 177 -7.66 20.18 -7.05
C GLU A 177 -7.31 20.80 -5.68
N SER A 178 -8.28 20.83 -4.76
CA SER A 178 -7.97 21.10 -3.35
C SER A 178 -7.18 19.94 -2.76
N VAL A 179 -6.28 20.21 -1.79
CA VAL A 179 -5.49 19.16 -1.12
C VAL A 179 -6.37 18.02 -0.58
N ARG A 180 -7.50 18.36 0.06
CA ARG A 180 -8.44 17.36 0.58
C ARG A 180 -9.05 16.51 -0.54
N GLY A 181 -9.60 17.16 -1.57
CA GLY A 181 -10.20 16.46 -2.71
C GLY A 181 -9.21 15.58 -3.46
N GLY A 182 -7.95 16.03 -3.58
CA GLY A 182 -6.87 15.25 -4.16
C GLY A 182 -6.57 13.98 -3.38
N TYR A 183 -6.48 14.06 -2.04
CA TYR A 183 -6.30 12.86 -1.21
C TYR A 183 -7.50 11.92 -1.24
N ASP A 184 -8.73 12.45 -1.24
CA ASP A 184 -9.93 11.62 -1.32
C ASP A 184 -9.95 10.80 -2.63
N ARG A 185 -9.62 11.44 -3.77
CA ARG A 185 -9.46 10.77 -5.07
C ARG A 185 -8.30 9.77 -5.08
N ILE A 186 -7.15 10.13 -4.52
CA ILE A 186 -6.00 9.22 -4.41
C ILE A 186 -6.38 7.97 -3.60
N ASN A 187 -7.09 8.13 -2.49
CA ASN A 187 -7.55 7.01 -1.66
C ASN A 187 -8.51 6.10 -2.43
N GLU A 188 -9.40 6.67 -3.27
CA GLU A 188 -10.23 5.87 -4.19
C GLU A 188 -9.40 5.09 -5.21
N GLU A 189 -8.36 5.69 -5.78
CA GLU A 189 -7.46 5.01 -6.72
C GLU A 189 -6.65 3.89 -6.04
N ILE A 190 -6.20 4.09 -4.80
CA ILE A 190 -5.54 3.06 -3.98
C ILE A 190 -6.51 1.89 -3.78
N VAL A 191 -7.66 2.16 -3.17
CA VAL A 191 -8.62 1.12 -2.77
C VAL A 191 -9.18 0.37 -3.98
N ARG A 192 -9.41 1.04 -5.12
CA ARG A 192 -9.87 0.36 -6.34
C ARG A 192 -8.87 -0.69 -6.83
N ARG A 193 -7.56 -0.37 -6.82
CA ARG A 193 -6.49 -1.25 -7.32
C ARG A 193 -6.29 -2.45 -6.41
N PHE A 194 -6.01 -2.15 -5.14
CA PHE A 194 -5.71 -3.17 -4.15
C PHE A 194 -6.97 -3.95 -3.76
N GLY A 195 -8.14 -3.33 -3.77
CA GLY A 195 -9.44 -4.00 -3.57
C GLY A 195 -9.68 -5.09 -4.59
N ILE A 196 -9.52 -4.80 -5.89
CA ILE A 196 -9.64 -5.83 -6.94
C ILE A 196 -8.55 -6.90 -6.80
N LEU A 197 -7.31 -6.50 -6.53
CA LEU A 197 -6.20 -7.45 -6.34
C LEU A 197 -6.51 -8.46 -5.23
N PHE A 198 -6.93 -8.00 -4.06
CA PHE A 198 -7.18 -8.86 -2.89
C PHE A 198 -8.50 -9.61 -2.98
N SER A 199 -9.52 -9.05 -3.66
CA SER A 199 -10.81 -9.72 -3.90
C SER A 199 -10.66 -10.93 -4.81
N ALA A 200 -9.68 -10.92 -5.71
CA ALA A 200 -9.44 -12.00 -6.66
C ALA A 200 -9.34 -13.37 -6.00
N GLY A 201 -8.80 -13.42 -4.77
CA GLY A 201 -8.58 -14.64 -3.98
C GLY A 201 -9.81 -15.30 -3.36
N GLU A 202 -10.99 -14.66 -3.39
CA GLU A 202 -12.19 -15.16 -2.71
C GLU A 202 -13.15 -15.91 -3.66
N VAL A 203 -13.39 -17.19 -3.39
CA VAL A 203 -14.43 -17.97 -4.08
C VAL A 203 -15.73 -17.87 -3.30
N ARG A 204 -16.73 -17.15 -3.83
CA ARG A 204 -18.07 -17.10 -3.21
C ARG A 204 -18.85 -18.38 -3.52
N GLU A 205 -19.44 -19.00 -2.49
CA GLU A 205 -20.42 -20.07 -2.68
C GLU A 205 -21.62 -19.55 -3.50
N GLY A 206 -21.89 -20.16 -4.65
CA GLY A 206 -23.05 -19.83 -5.48
C GLY A 206 -22.81 -18.84 -6.63
N GLN A 207 -21.59 -18.33 -6.82
CA GLN A 207 -21.21 -17.65 -8.06
C GLN A 207 -20.78 -18.66 -9.13
N ALA A 208 -20.97 -18.27 -10.40
CA ALA A 208 -20.66 -19.13 -11.54
C ALA A 208 -19.18 -19.52 -11.54
N VAL A 209 -18.92 -20.78 -11.93
CA VAL A 209 -17.57 -21.38 -11.91
C VAL A 209 -16.66 -20.56 -12.83
N ALA A 210 -15.66 -19.88 -12.23
CA ALA A 210 -14.62 -19.20 -12.99
C ALA A 210 -13.75 -20.24 -13.72
N GLU A 211 -13.23 -19.90 -14.90
CA GLU A 211 -12.44 -20.85 -15.69
C GLU A 211 -11.02 -21.05 -15.13
N SER A 212 -10.49 -20.06 -14.38
CA SER A 212 -9.18 -20.11 -13.71
C SER A 212 -9.10 -19.10 -12.56
N VAL A 213 -9.60 -19.46 -11.38
CA VAL A 213 -9.60 -18.61 -10.17
C VAL A 213 -8.18 -18.29 -9.70
N VAL A 214 -7.90 -17.03 -9.38
CA VAL A 214 -6.75 -16.64 -8.54
C VAL A 214 -7.10 -16.93 -7.10
N ASP A 215 -6.32 -17.71 -6.36
CA ASP A 215 -6.53 -17.87 -4.92
C ASP A 215 -5.59 -16.94 -4.12
N SER A 216 -5.79 -16.85 -2.80
CA SER A 216 -4.88 -16.09 -1.94
C SER A 216 -3.43 -16.59 -2.03
N SER A 217 -3.21 -17.88 -2.28
CA SER A 217 -1.87 -18.47 -2.41
C SER A 217 -1.11 -17.90 -3.60
N GLU A 218 -1.77 -17.63 -4.73
CA GLU A 218 -1.14 -17.03 -5.91
C GLU A 218 -0.66 -15.60 -5.63
N ILE A 219 -1.40 -14.83 -4.83
CA ILE A 219 -0.98 -13.50 -4.37
C ILE A 219 0.21 -13.63 -3.42
N ILE A 220 0.12 -14.49 -2.39
CA ILE A 220 1.18 -14.73 -1.40
C ILE A 220 2.48 -15.16 -2.10
N ASN A 221 2.39 -16.14 -3.01
CA ASN A 221 3.53 -16.64 -3.76
C ASN A 221 4.13 -15.56 -4.67
N THR A 222 3.32 -14.66 -5.21
CA THR A 222 3.84 -13.52 -6.00
C THR A 222 4.62 -12.54 -5.13
N LEU A 223 4.12 -12.24 -3.92
CA LEU A 223 4.75 -11.31 -2.98
C LEU A 223 5.94 -11.90 -2.21
N SER A 224 6.06 -13.24 -2.15
CA SER A 224 7.08 -13.93 -1.36
C SER A 224 8.55 -13.72 -1.80
N CYS A 225 8.81 -13.06 -2.94
CA CYS A 225 10.16 -12.61 -3.29
C CYS A 225 10.65 -11.43 -2.44
N GLY A 226 9.75 -10.79 -1.69
CA GLY A 226 10.05 -9.66 -0.84
C GLY A 226 10.37 -8.38 -1.60
N GLY A 227 10.91 -7.40 -0.88
CA GLY A 227 11.23 -6.09 -1.41
C GLY A 227 9.98 -5.28 -1.74
N VAL A 228 10.02 -4.59 -2.88
CA VAL A 228 9.04 -3.59 -3.27
C VAL A 228 8.11 -4.12 -4.35
N SER A 229 6.83 -3.82 -4.22
CA SER A 229 5.80 -4.14 -5.21
C SER A 229 5.03 -2.92 -5.66
N THR A 230 4.59 -2.96 -6.92
CA THR A 230 3.76 -1.94 -7.55
C THR A 230 2.58 -2.57 -8.27
N VAL A 231 1.50 -1.80 -8.43
CA VAL A 231 0.26 -2.27 -9.05
C VAL A 231 -0.10 -1.40 -10.25
N GLY A 232 -0.38 -2.06 -11.36
CA GLY A 232 -0.97 -1.47 -12.56
C GLY A 232 -2.45 -1.75 -12.66
N TYR A 233 -3.20 -0.86 -13.30
CA TYR A 233 -4.65 -1.00 -13.47
C TYR A 233 -5.15 -0.38 -14.77
N ALA A 234 -6.06 -1.08 -15.42
CA ALA A 234 -6.83 -0.56 -16.54
C ALA A 234 -8.26 -1.11 -16.50
N THR A 235 -9.20 -0.32 -17.00
CA THR A 235 -10.61 -0.71 -17.07
C THR A 235 -11.25 -0.24 -18.37
N GLU A 236 -12.30 -0.92 -18.79
CA GLU A 236 -13.12 -0.58 -19.95
C GLU A 236 -14.58 -0.94 -19.65
N GLN A 237 -15.51 -0.06 -20.04
CA GLN A 237 -16.94 -0.32 -19.91
C GLN A 237 -17.40 -1.30 -21.00
N VAL A 238 -18.30 -2.21 -20.65
CA VAL A 238 -18.87 -3.25 -21.52
C VAL A 238 -20.38 -3.28 -21.43
N GLU A 239 -21.05 -3.71 -22.50
CA GLU A 239 -22.50 -3.88 -22.48
C GLU A 239 -22.89 -5.16 -21.72
N THR A 240 -23.73 -5.03 -20.70
CA THR A 240 -24.30 -6.17 -19.96
C THR A 240 -25.68 -6.54 -20.51
N ALA A 241 -25.97 -7.82 -20.66
CA ALA A 241 -27.24 -8.31 -21.20
C ALA A 241 -28.51 -8.01 -20.34
N GLY A 242 -28.36 -7.35 -19.17
CA GLY A 242 -29.41 -7.22 -18.15
C GLY A 242 -30.23 -5.92 -18.11
N GLY A 243 -30.05 -4.97 -19.03
CA GLY A 243 -30.47 -3.57 -18.82
C GLY A 243 -31.85 -3.09 -19.34
N GLY A 244 -32.72 -3.91 -19.93
CA GLY A 244 -34.03 -3.39 -20.36
C GLY A 244 -34.99 -4.38 -21.05
N LEU A 245 -36.28 -4.03 -21.05
CA LEU A 245 -37.38 -4.76 -21.71
C LEU A 245 -37.17 -5.01 -23.22
N LEU A 246 -36.16 -4.37 -23.82
CA LEU A 246 -35.76 -4.51 -25.22
C LEU A 246 -34.53 -5.43 -25.44
N GLY A 247 -33.82 -5.84 -24.39
CA GLY A 247 -32.59 -6.65 -24.48
C GLY A 247 -32.79 -8.13 -24.85
N ARG A 248 -34.05 -8.60 -24.88
CA ARG A 248 -34.38 -9.98 -25.27
C ARG A 248 -34.26 -10.28 -26.78
N PHE A 249 -33.82 -9.31 -27.58
CA PHE A 249 -33.72 -9.44 -29.04
C PHE A 249 -32.30 -9.26 -29.60
N SER A 250 -31.28 -9.00 -28.77
CA SER A 250 -29.89 -9.06 -29.22
C SER A 250 -29.32 -10.44 -28.88
N ASP A 251 -29.63 -11.41 -29.72
CA ASP A 251 -29.04 -12.76 -29.74
C ASP A 251 -27.62 -12.69 -30.36
N GLY A 252 -26.80 -11.76 -29.83
CA GLY A 252 -25.41 -11.56 -30.21
C GLY A 252 -24.55 -12.35 -29.26
N GLU A 253 -24.23 -13.60 -29.61
CA GLU A 253 -23.18 -14.37 -28.97
C GLU A 253 -21.91 -13.50 -28.95
N LEU A 254 -21.43 -13.10 -27.77
CA LEU A 254 -20.23 -12.27 -27.62
C LEU A 254 -19.07 -12.97 -28.34
N ASP A 255 -18.41 -12.26 -29.28
CA ASP A 255 -17.31 -12.84 -30.03
C ASP A 255 -16.14 -13.16 -29.08
N ALA A 256 -15.86 -14.46 -28.90
CA ALA A 256 -14.75 -14.93 -28.09
C ALA A 256 -13.40 -14.30 -28.50
N THR A 257 -13.24 -13.93 -29.77
CA THR A 257 -12.05 -13.23 -30.27
C THR A 257 -11.98 -11.80 -29.74
N GLU A 258 -13.10 -11.09 -29.74
CA GLU A 258 -13.21 -9.74 -29.19
C GLU A 258 -12.92 -9.71 -27.68
N THR A 259 -13.54 -10.61 -26.92
CA THR A 259 -13.26 -10.78 -25.48
C THR A 259 -11.77 -11.05 -25.22
N THR A 260 -11.16 -11.94 -26.00
CA THR A 260 -9.71 -12.23 -25.90
C THR A 260 -8.88 -10.97 -26.14
N ASN A 261 -9.20 -10.20 -27.18
CA ASN A 261 -8.46 -8.99 -27.54
C ASN A 261 -8.60 -7.89 -26.49
N ARG A 262 -9.81 -7.68 -25.96
CA ARG A 262 -10.10 -6.73 -24.87
C ARG A 262 -9.26 -7.05 -23.64
N ILE A 263 -9.29 -8.30 -23.17
CA ILE A 263 -8.51 -8.73 -22.00
C ILE A 263 -7.02 -8.47 -22.22
N THR A 264 -6.46 -8.89 -23.36
CA THR A 264 -5.03 -8.64 -23.63
C THR A 264 -4.68 -7.16 -23.74
N SER A 265 -5.60 -6.33 -24.24
CA SER A 265 -5.45 -4.87 -24.31
C SER A 265 -5.42 -4.26 -22.91
N LEU A 266 -6.34 -4.68 -22.03
CA LEU A 266 -6.40 -4.23 -20.64
C LEU A 266 -5.15 -4.63 -19.86
N VAL A 267 -4.67 -5.86 -20.01
CA VAL A 267 -3.41 -6.30 -19.35
C VAL A 267 -2.23 -5.44 -19.79
N ARG A 268 -2.11 -5.13 -21.08
CA ARG A 268 -1.09 -4.20 -21.59
C ARG A 268 -1.21 -2.81 -21.00
N LYS A 269 -2.42 -2.25 -20.99
CA LYS A 269 -2.70 -0.92 -20.43
C LYS A 269 -2.42 -0.88 -18.92
N ALA A 270 -2.71 -1.96 -18.19
CA ALA A 270 -2.44 -2.04 -16.76
C ALA A 270 -0.93 -2.06 -16.48
N ALA A 271 -0.18 -2.91 -17.20
CA ALA A 271 1.26 -3.06 -17.00
C ALA A 271 2.09 -1.84 -17.47
N LEU A 272 1.68 -1.18 -18.55
CA LEU A 272 2.41 -0.05 -19.16
C LEU A 272 1.81 1.32 -18.83
N GLY A 273 0.67 1.32 -18.12
CA GLY A 273 -0.02 2.54 -17.72
C GLY A 273 0.59 3.19 -16.49
N ARG A 274 -0.21 4.01 -15.81
CA ARG A 274 0.20 4.62 -14.54
C ARG A 274 0.16 3.56 -13.44
N LEU A 275 1.33 3.17 -12.96
CA LEU A 275 1.52 2.26 -11.82
C LEU A 275 1.35 3.01 -10.49
N THR A 276 1.07 2.29 -9.40
CA THR A 276 1.05 2.89 -8.05
C THR A 276 2.41 3.45 -7.67
N LEU A 277 3.49 2.76 -8.03
CA LEU A 277 4.87 3.22 -7.99
C LEU A 277 5.47 3.09 -9.41
N PRO A 278 5.81 4.19 -10.10
CA PRO A 278 6.45 4.14 -11.41
C PRO A 278 7.80 3.42 -11.38
N CYS A 279 7.98 2.43 -12.25
CA CYS A 279 9.22 1.65 -12.37
C CYS A 279 9.44 1.13 -13.80
N GLU A 280 10.62 0.60 -14.08
CA GLU A 280 10.82 -0.20 -15.29
C GLU A 280 10.24 -1.61 -15.11
N VAL A 281 9.26 -1.98 -15.92
CA VAL A 281 8.54 -3.28 -15.82
C VAL A 281 9.49 -4.48 -15.96
N ARG A 282 10.58 -4.35 -16.71
CA ARG A 282 11.61 -5.38 -16.87
C ARG A 282 12.43 -5.69 -15.62
N SER A 283 12.35 -4.83 -14.61
CA SER A 283 13.05 -5.04 -13.33
C SER A 283 12.27 -5.91 -12.34
N THR A 284 11.11 -6.44 -12.76
CA THR A 284 10.19 -7.24 -11.95
C THR A 284 10.67 -8.68 -11.79
N ASP A 285 10.67 -9.19 -10.56
CA ASP A 285 11.01 -10.60 -10.27
C ASP A 285 9.82 -11.54 -10.52
N ARG A 286 8.65 -11.22 -9.95
CA ARG A 286 7.42 -12.02 -10.09
C ARG A 286 6.23 -11.16 -10.47
N SER A 287 5.29 -11.72 -11.23
CA SER A 287 4.09 -10.98 -11.59
C SER A 287 2.81 -11.80 -11.51
N LEU A 288 1.70 -11.10 -11.28
CA LEU A 288 0.36 -11.67 -11.23
C LEU A 288 -0.58 -10.79 -12.05
N VAL A 289 -1.42 -11.43 -12.87
CA VAL A 289 -2.51 -10.78 -13.59
C VAL A 289 -3.86 -11.21 -13.03
N VAL A 290 -4.68 -10.25 -12.62
CA VAL A 290 -6.08 -10.46 -12.26
C VAL A 290 -6.95 -9.76 -13.28
N VAL A 291 -7.95 -10.44 -13.83
CA VAL A 291 -8.94 -9.83 -14.71
C VAL A 291 -10.33 -9.98 -14.09
N SER A 292 -10.99 -8.85 -13.80
CA SER A 292 -12.31 -8.83 -13.19
C SER A 292 -13.38 -8.29 -14.13
N GLY A 293 -14.61 -8.80 -14.04
CA GLY A 293 -15.74 -8.31 -14.84
C GLY A 293 -16.86 -9.34 -14.96
N PRO A 294 -17.88 -9.09 -15.79
CA PRO A 294 -18.99 -10.02 -15.99
C PRO A 294 -18.50 -11.31 -16.62
N GLN A 295 -19.06 -12.45 -16.20
CA GLN A 295 -18.60 -13.77 -16.64
C GLN A 295 -18.56 -13.91 -18.17
N ASP A 296 -19.60 -13.43 -18.87
CA ASP A 296 -19.69 -13.51 -20.35
C ASP A 296 -18.61 -12.68 -21.07
N HIS A 297 -17.95 -11.78 -20.34
CA HIS A 297 -16.88 -10.91 -20.83
C HIS A 297 -15.48 -11.35 -20.40
N LEU A 298 -15.36 -12.53 -19.77
CA LEU A 298 -14.10 -13.14 -19.35
C LEU A 298 -13.89 -14.45 -20.12
N ASN A 299 -12.63 -14.75 -20.48
CA ASN A 299 -12.28 -16.05 -21.02
C ASN A 299 -10.84 -16.44 -20.69
N ARG A 300 -10.61 -17.75 -20.53
CA ARG A 300 -9.29 -18.30 -20.24
C ARG A 300 -8.22 -17.94 -21.28
N LYS A 301 -8.59 -17.93 -22.57
CA LYS A 301 -7.67 -17.65 -23.67
C LYS A 301 -7.08 -16.23 -23.61
N GLY A 302 -7.88 -15.23 -23.21
CA GLY A 302 -7.46 -13.85 -23.01
C GLY A 302 -6.48 -13.73 -21.85
N ILE A 303 -6.78 -14.39 -20.74
CA ILE A 303 -5.94 -14.41 -19.54
C ILE A 303 -4.59 -15.07 -19.84
N GLU A 304 -4.58 -16.25 -20.47
CA GLU A 304 -3.34 -16.94 -20.85
C GLU A 304 -2.48 -16.11 -21.82
N ARG A 305 -3.10 -15.41 -22.78
CA ARG A 305 -2.37 -14.50 -23.69
C ARG A 305 -1.85 -13.27 -22.96
N GLY A 306 -2.61 -12.72 -22.02
CA GLY A 306 -2.19 -11.60 -21.17
C GLY A 306 -0.98 -11.98 -20.33
N ARG A 307 -1.03 -13.15 -19.67
CA ARG A 307 0.09 -13.71 -18.89
C ARG A 307 1.34 -13.89 -19.74
N LYS A 308 1.23 -14.55 -20.89
CA LYS A 308 2.37 -14.73 -21.82
C LYS A 308 2.93 -13.41 -22.31
N TRP A 309 2.08 -12.41 -22.55
CA TRP A 309 2.55 -11.09 -22.94
C TRP A 309 3.33 -10.44 -21.79
N LEU A 310 2.81 -10.47 -20.56
CA LEU A 310 3.48 -9.90 -19.39
C LEU A 310 4.79 -10.63 -19.06
N GLU A 311 4.85 -11.95 -19.23
CA GLU A 311 6.07 -12.76 -19.12
C GLU A 311 7.18 -12.25 -20.07
N ASN A 312 6.83 -11.98 -21.32
CA ASN A 312 7.79 -11.42 -22.28
C ASN A 312 8.19 -9.98 -21.94
N GLU A 313 7.27 -9.17 -21.43
CA GLU A 313 7.54 -7.76 -21.11
C GLU A 313 8.39 -7.60 -19.85
N THR A 314 8.12 -8.41 -18.82
CA THR A 314 8.86 -8.40 -17.55
C THR A 314 10.15 -9.20 -17.61
N ALA A 315 10.28 -10.14 -18.56
CA ALA A 315 11.31 -11.19 -18.55
C ALA A 315 11.30 -12.07 -17.27
N SER A 316 10.21 -12.04 -16.49
CA SER A 316 10.00 -12.89 -15.33
C SER A 316 9.57 -14.28 -15.77
N MET A 317 10.15 -15.33 -15.19
CA MET A 317 9.73 -16.72 -15.41
C MET A 317 8.49 -17.12 -14.60
N GLU A 318 8.06 -16.27 -13.65
CA GLU A 318 6.94 -16.55 -12.74
C GLU A 318 5.80 -15.55 -12.93
N VAL A 319 5.01 -15.78 -13.98
CA VAL A 319 3.79 -15.01 -14.23
C VAL A 319 2.55 -15.83 -13.90
N ARG A 320 1.90 -15.45 -12.81
CA ARG A 320 0.62 -16.01 -12.34
C ARG A 320 -0.55 -15.25 -12.95
N GLY A 321 -1.74 -15.82 -12.88
CA GLY A 321 -2.94 -15.06 -13.21
C GLY A 321 -4.18 -15.87 -13.49
N GLY A 322 -5.31 -15.20 -13.35
CA GLY A 322 -6.64 -15.77 -13.38
C GLY A 322 -7.73 -14.70 -13.48
N ASP A 323 -8.98 -15.15 -13.43
CA ASP A 323 -10.16 -14.30 -13.46
C ASP A 323 -10.81 -14.13 -12.08
N PHE A 324 -11.53 -13.02 -11.95
CA PHE A 324 -12.41 -12.71 -10.83
C PHE A 324 -13.79 -12.27 -11.36
N PRO A 325 -14.73 -13.21 -11.57
CA PRO A 325 -16.05 -12.89 -12.09
C PRO A 325 -16.87 -12.04 -11.10
N VAL A 326 -17.43 -10.92 -11.58
CA VAL A 326 -18.28 -10.01 -10.82
C VAL A 326 -19.62 -9.87 -11.54
N GLY A 327 -20.72 -10.23 -10.87
CA GLY A 327 -22.05 -10.32 -11.49
C GLY A 327 -22.70 -8.96 -11.79
N ASP A 328 -22.56 -7.99 -10.88
CA ASP A 328 -23.23 -6.69 -10.95
C ASP A 328 -22.24 -5.58 -11.34
N THR A 329 -21.62 -5.70 -12.51
CA THR A 329 -20.75 -4.64 -13.05
C THR A 329 -20.90 -4.53 -14.56
N ASP A 330 -20.75 -3.33 -15.09
CA ASP A 330 -20.66 -3.04 -16.52
C ASP A 330 -19.23 -2.74 -16.95
N HIS A 331 -18.23 -3.16 -16.16
CA HIS A 331 -16.83 -2.93 -16.44
C HIS A 331 -16.01 -4.22 -16.45
N VAL A 332 -15.03 -4.29 -17.35
CA VAL A 332 -13.93 -5.25 -17.29
C VAL A 332 -12.67 -4.51 -16.90
N ALA A 333 -12.00 -4.98 -15.85
CA ALA A 333 -10.74 -4.43 -15.38
C ALA A 333 -9.63 -5.48 -15.40
N ALA A 334 -8.40 -5.02 -15.59
CA ALA A 334 -7.20 -5.81 -15.40
C ALA A 334 -6.31 -5.13 -14.35
N VAL A 335 -5.83 -5.91 -13.40
CA VAL A 335 -4.83 -5.54 -12.41
C VAL A 335 -3.56 -6.34 -12.67
N THR A 336 -2.42 -5.68 -12.65
CA THR A 336 -1.10 -6.32 -12.75
C THR A 336 -0.30 -6.01 -11.49
N LEU A 337 -0.01 -7.02 -10.68
CA LEU A 337 0.92 -6.92 -9.56
C LEU A 337 2.32 -7.25 -10.08
N LEU A 338 3.26 -6.33 -9.88
CA LEU A 338 4.67 -6.48 -10.19
C LEU A 338 5.45 -6.46 -8.88
N SER A 339 6.03 -7.60 -8.49
CA SER A 339 6.72 -7.79 -7.21
C SER A 339 8.22 -7.95 -7.39
N GLY A 340 8.97 -7.44 -6.42
CA GLY A 340 10.43 -7.44 -6.44
C GLY A 340 11.00 -6.50 -7.50
N VAL A 341 10.39 -5.32 -7.69
CA VAL A 341 10.87 -4.34 -8.67
C VAL A 341 12.15 -3.68 -8.16
N THR A 342 13.18 -3.59 -9.02
CA THR A 342 14.50 -3.09 -8.63
C THR A 342 14.90 -1.78 -9.31
N ASP A 343 14.37 -1.47 -10.49
CA ASP A 343 14.61 -0.20 -11.17
C ASP A 343 13.46 0.78 -10.96
N VAL A 344 13.52 1.45 -9.81
CA VAL A 344 12.54 2.43 -9.37
C VAL A 344 13.21 3.78 -9.13
N PRO A 345 13.09 4.76 -10.05
CA PRO A 345 13.73 6.08 -9.90
C PRO A 345 13.37 6.78 -8.59
N ARG A 346 12.10 6.69 -8.17
CA ARG A 346 11.62 7.30 -6.91
C ARG A 346 12.33 6.73 -5.69
N VAL A 347 12.58 5.42 -5.66
CA VAL A 347 13.30 4.77 -4.54
C VAL A 347 14.77 5.17 -4.53
N LYS A 348 15.42 5.24 -5.71
CA LYS A 348 16.80 5.74 -5.83
C LYS A 348 16.92 7.16 -5.27
N ALA A 349 15.99 8.06 -5.62
CA ALA A 349 15.97 9.42 -5.10
C ALA A 349 15.80 9.48 -3.56
N LEU A 350 14.94 8.63 -2.98
CA LEU A 350 14.80 8.56 -1.52
C LEU A 350 16.09 8.03 -0.86
N GLN A 351 16.75 7.05 -1.46
CA GLN A 351 18.02 6.53 -0.96
C GLN A 351 19.12 7.60 -0.98
N GLU A 352 19.19 8.41 -2.05
CA GLU A 352 20.12 9.55 -2.14
C GLU A 352 19.86 10.57 -1.01
N VAL A 353 18.60 10.95 -0.77
CA VAL A 353 18.23 11.85 0.33
C VAL A 353 18.64 11.28 1.70
N ALA A 354 18.46 9.97 1.91
CA ALA A 354 18.88 9.33 3.16
C ALA A 354 20.39 9.37 3.36
N VAL A 355 21.18 9.13 2.31
CA VAL A 355 22.66 9.16 2.36
C VAL A 355 23.14 10.58 2.60
N GLU A 356 22.67 11.56 1.81
CA GLU A 356 23.05 12.97 1.98
C GLU A 356 22.75 13.49 3.39
N THR A 357 21.63 13.06 3.97
CA THR A 357 21.27 13.49 5.33
C THR A 357 22.16 12.83 6.38
N GLN A 358 22.56 11.58 6.19
CA GLN A 358 23.47 10.90 7.11
C GLN A 358 24.85 11.57 7.09
N ASP A 359 25.40 11.81 5.90
CA ASP A 359 26.69 12.48 5.73
C ASP A 359 26.67 13.88 6.38
N ASN A 360 25.60 14.66 6.18
CA ASN A 360 25.45 15.98 6.81
C ASN A 360 25.34 15.91 8.34
N ILE A 361 24.72 14.87 8.90
CA ILE A 361 24.62 14.71 10.37
C ILE A 361 26.00 14.39 10.93
N ASP A 362 26.72 13.46 10.30
CA ASP A 362 28.06 13.05 10.72
C ASP A 362 29.03 14.26 10.69
N ASP A 363 28.97 15.08 9.63
CA ASP A 363 29.75 16.33 9.50
C ASP A 363 29.42 17.35 10.62
N ILE A 364 28.13 17.52 10.95
CA ILE A 364 27.69 18.43 12.02
C ILE A 364 28.15 17.93 13.40
N GLU A 365 28.13 16.61 13.63
CA GLU A 365 28.62 16.01 14.87
C GLU A 365 30.14 16.20 15.02
N GLU A 366 30.92 15.99 13.95
CA GLU A 366 32.36 16.27 13.92
C GLU A 366 32.65 17.74 14.19
N GLU A 367 31.98 18.67 13.50
CA GLU A 367 32.13 20.12 13.77
C GLU A 367 31.76 20.47 15.22
N ARG A 368 30.73 19.83 15.78
CA ARG A 368 30.31 20.06 17.16
C ARG A 368 31.35 19.54 18.15
N GLU A 369 31.95 18.39 17.91
CA GLU A 369 33.05 17.86 18.72
C GLU A 369 34.29 18.75 18.64
N GLU A 370 34.67 19.20 17.44
CA GLU A 370 35.79 20.14 17.26
C GLU A 370 35.54 21.49 17.98
N ASN A 371 34.33 22.03 17.85
CA ASN A 371 33.93 23.24 18.57
C ASN A 371 33.92 23.03 20.09
N LEU A 372 33.47 21.86 20.58
CA LEU A 372 33.53 21.53 22.01
C LEU A 372 34.98 21.41 22.50
N GLU A 373 35.87 20.76 21.73
CA GLU A 373 37.28 20.63 22.06
C GLU A 373 37.98 22.00 22.12
N SER A 374 37.68 22.90 21.18
CA SER A 374 38.24 24.26 21.19
C SER A 374 37.81 25.07 22.41
N LEU A 375 36.53 25.02 22.80
CA LEU A 375 36.02 25.69 24.00
C LEU A 375 36.64 25.13 25.29
N VAL A 376 36.86 23.81 25.36
CA VAL A 376 37.49 23.17 26.52
C VAL A 376 39.00 23.49 26.61
N ARG A 377 39.67 23.73 25.47
CA ARG A 377 41.10 24.06 25.42
C ARG A 377 41.37 25.55 25.66
N ASP A 378 40.47 26.46 25.29
CA ASP A 378 40.67 27.91 25.47
C ASP A 378 40.53 28.38 26.93
N ASP A 379 39.72 27.71 27.76
CA ASP A 379 39.55 28.09 29.19
C ASP A 379 40.67 27.60 30.12
N ALA A 380 41.68 26.89 29.59
CA ALA A 380 42.79 26.35 30.40
C ALA A 380 43.99 27.30 30.54
N ASP A 381 44.06 28.41 29.79
CA ASP A 381 45.27 29.25 29.72
C ASP A 381 45.13 30.71 30.22
N GLU A 382 43.98 31.15 30.75
CA GLU A 382 43.86 32.46 31.41
C GLU A 382 43.08 32.40 32.75
N LEU A 383 43.62 31.70 33.74
CA LEU A 383 43.40 32.09 35.14
C LEU A 383 44.66 32.79 35.66
N GLU A 384 44.81 34.06 35.28
CA GLU A 384 45.74 34.96 35.97
C GLU A 384 45.26 35.10 37.43
N ALA A 385 46.05 34.51 38.35
CA ALA A 385 45.81 34.62 39.78
C ALA A 385 45.94 36.08 40.22
N LEU A 386 44.80 36.75 40.39
CA LEU A 386 44.71 38.05 41.05
C LEU A 386 45.07 37.90 42.54
N PHE A 387 46.34 38.11 42.85
CA PHE A 387 46.86 38.39 44.19
C PHE A 387 46.93 39.90 44.45
#